data_AF-A0A7X4IXP5-F1
#
_entry.id   AF-A0A7X4IXP5-F1
#
_cell.length_a   1.000
_cell.length_b   1.000
_cell.length_c   1.000
_cell.angle_alpha   90.00
_cell.angle_beta   90.00
_cell.angle_gamma   90.00
#
_symmetry.space_group_name_H-M   'P 1'
#
loop_
_entity.id
_entity.type
_entity.pdbx_description
1 polymer ?
#
loop_
_entity_poly.entity_id
_entity_poly.type
_entity_poly.pdbx_seq_one_letter_code
_entity_poly.pdbx_strand_id
1 'polypeptide(L)'
;MTNPFDPSVWLELESGNPLNGLFNPSDGVAAVIRGAADPAVTGEEVLEGVDTWKVTGTIDSGDLTAFLDTAESGYPVAGTIWIGKADNIIYRIHLVGQLTAAEPVDIVRNLTFSSFNDVEPIEPP
;
A
#
# COMPACT_ATOMS: atom_id res chain seq x y z
N MET A 1 12.88 -16.50 3.69
CA MET A 1 12.39 -16.38 5.10
C MET A 1 13.47 -16.88 6.04
N THR A 2 13.54 -16.41 7.27
CA THR A 2 14.54 -16.92 8.24
C THR A 2 14.08 -18.26 8.82
N ASN A 3 15.00 -19.22 9.01
CA ASN A 3 14.69 -20.49 9.65
C ASN A 3 14.23 -20.26 11.10
N PRO A 4 13.03 -20.72 11.51
CA PRO A 4 12.50 -20.48 12.86
C PRO A 4 13.29 -21.21 13.97
N PHE A 5 14.19 -22.13 13.61
CA PHE A 5 15.06 -22.85 14.54
C PHE A 5 16.52 -22.39 14.47
N ASP A 6 16.91 -21.66 13.43
CA ASP A 6 18.24 -21.06 13.29
C ASP A 6 18.14 -19.71 12.56
N PRO A 7 18.19 -18.59 13.29
CA PRO A 7 17.98 -17.27 12.69
C PRO A 7 19.09 -16.82 11.74
N SER A 8 20.20 -17.56 11.63
CA SER A 8 21.29 -17.26 10.70
C SER A 8 21.14 -17.94 9.33
N VAL A 9 20.18 -18.85 9.19
CA VAL A 9 19.94 -19.59 7.96
C VAL A 9 18.69 -19.07 7.26
N TRP A 10 18.85 -18.76 5.99
CA TRP A 10 17.74 -18.41 5.11
C TRP A 10 17.12 -19.66 4.49
N LEU A 11 15.80 -19.70 4.49
CA LEU A 11 14.99 -20.69 3.80
C LEU A 11 14.41 -20.08 2.54
N GLU A 12 14.46 -20.85 1.48
CA GLU A 12 13.78 -20.56 0.22
C GLU A 12 12.27 -20.65 0.42
N LEU A 13 11.53 -19.71 -0.17
CA LEU A 13 10.08 -19.75 -0.20
C LEU A 13 9.65 -20.65 -1.35
N GLU A 14 8.72 -21.58 -1.10
CA GLU A 14 8.21 -22.50 -2.13
C GLU A 14 7.54 -21.76 -3.31
N SER A 15 7.04 -20.53 -3.10
CA SER A 15 6.62 -19.64 -4.17
C SER A 15 6.56 -18.17 -3.76
N GLY A 16 6.77 -17.29 -4.74
CA GLY A 16 6.28 -15.90 -4.76
C GLY A 16 7.17 -14.84 -4.10
N ASN A 17 7.13 -13.64 -4.68
CA ASN A 17 7.42 -12.39 -3.98
C ASN A 17 6.08 -11.63 -3.86
N PRO A 18 5.48 -11.53 -2.66
CA PRO A 18 4.16 -10.90 -2.49
C PRO A 18 4.17 -9.39 -2.83
N LEU A 19 5.34 -8.78 -3.04
CA LEU A 19 5.47 -7.35 -3.30
C LEU A 19 5.74 -7.00 -4.78
N ASN A 20 5.95 -7.98 -5.67
CA ASN A 20 6.36 -7.71 -7.06
C ASN A 20 5.32 -6.92 -7.89
N GLY A 21 4.05 -6.92 -7.48
CA GLY A 21 2.97 -6.18 -8.15
C GLY A 21 2.68 -4.79 -7.55
N LEU A 22 3.10 -4.52 -6.32
CA LEU A 22 2.66 -3.35 -5.55
C LEU A 22 3.04 -2.03 -6.24
N PHE A 23 4.24 -1.97 -6.82
CA PHE A 23 4.76 -0.80 -7.53
C PHE A 23 4.54 -0.86 -9.04
N ASN A 24 3.80 -1.85 -9.56
CA ASN A 24 3.49 -1.90 -10.97
C ASN A 24 2.57 -0.70 -11.34
N PRO A 25 2.94 0.15 -12.32
CA PRO A 25 2.10 1.30 -12.72
C PRO A 25 0.73 0.92 -13.33
N SER A 26 0.60 -0.27 -13.92
CA SER A 26 -0.68 -0.72 -14.50
C SER A 26 -1.64 -1.24 -13.45
N ASP A 27 -1.13 -2.05 -12.51
CA ASP A 27 -1.95 -2.93 -11.67
C ASP A 27 -1.66 -2.83 -10.17
N GLY A 28 -0.67 -2.02 -9.78
CA GLY A 28 -0.28 -1.80 -8.39
C GLY A 28 -1.04 -0.67 -7.71
N VAL A 29 -0.40 -0.04 -6.73
CA VAL A 29 -0.94 1.06 -5.92
C VAL A 29 -1.49 2.23 -6.77
N ALA A 30 -0.84 2.55 -7.88
CA ALA A 30 -1.29 3.62 -8.77
C ALA A 30 -2.64 3.29 -9.43
N ALA A 31 -2.91 2.02 -9.73
CA ALA A 31 -4.17 1.57 -10.30
C ALA A 31 -5.32 1.72 -9.30
N VAL A 32 -5.08 1.31 -8.05
CA VAL A 32 -6.01 1.46 -6.93
C VAL A 32 -6.46 2.90 -6.74
N ILE A 33 -5.51 3.85 -6.78
CA ILE A 33 -5.83 5.27 -6.60
C ILE A 33 -6.68 5.81 -7.74
N ARG A 34 -6.47 5.35 -8.98
CA ARG A 34 -7.31 5.74 -10.12
C ARG A 34 -8.75 5.24 -9.99
N GLY A 35 -8.97 4.13 -9.28
CA GLY A 35 -10.29 3.57 -9.03
C GLY A 35 -11.06 4.24 -7.88
N ALA A 36 -10.44 5.15 -7.13
CA ALA A 36 -11.09 5.79 -5.99
C ALA A 36 -12.29 6.66 -6.40
N ALA A 37 -13.43 6.44 -5.74
CA ALA A 37 -14.62 7.25 -5.83
C ALA A 37 -14.50 8.50 -4.93
N ASP A 38 -15.05 9.60 -5.42
CA ASP A 38 -15.12 10.91 -4.74
C ASP A 38 -13.78 11.40 -4.15
N PRO A 39 -12.67 11.38 -4.91
CA PRO A 39 -11.38 11.85 -4.40
C PRO A 39 -11.44 13.35 -4.10
N ALA A 40 -11.05 13.73 -2.88
CA ALA A 40 -11.07 15.11 -2.43
C ALA A 40 -9.83 15.47 -1.61
N VAL A 41 -9.26 16.65 -1.86
CA VAL A 41 -8.25 17.24 -0.96
C VAL A 41 -8.97 17.68 0.32
N THR A 42 -8.63 17.05 1.44
CA THR A 42 -9.24 17.32 2.75
C THR A 42 -8.34 18.10 3.69
N GLY A 43 -7.09 18.31 3.32
CA GLY A 43 -6.18 19.13 4.10
C GLY A 43 -4.74 19.05 3.62
N GLU A 44 -3.87 19.54 4.49
CA GLU A 44 -2.43 19.59 4.31
C GLU A 44 -1.77 19.03 5.57
N GLU A 45 -0.67 18.32 5.40
CA GLU A 45 0.06 17.72 6.50
C GLU A 45 1.57 17.68 6.19
N VAL A 46 2.41 17.81 7.21
CA VAL A 46 3.85 17.61 7.08
C VAL A 46 4.16 16.18 7.50
N LEU A 47 4.56 15.33 6.56
CA LEU A 47 4.99 13.95 6.83
C LEU A 47 6.50 13.87 6.73
N GLU A 48 7.17 13.57 7.84
CA GLU A 48 8.62 13.35 7.88
C GLU A 48 9.44 14.50 7.25
N GLY A 49 8.95 15.74 7.39
CA GLY A 49 9.58 16.93 6.81
C GLY A 49 9.15 17.26 5.38
N VAL A 50 8.25 16.46 4.78
CA VAL A 50 7.68 16.71 3.45
C VAL A 50 6.31 17.36 3.59
N ASP A 51 6.12 18.51 2.95
CA ASP A 51 4.80 19.12 2.81
C ASP A 51 3.92 18.28 1.87
N THR A 52 2.75 17.85 2.34
CA THR A 52 1.85 16.98 1.58
C THR A 52 0.42 17.52 1.49
N TRP A 53 -0.27 17.19 0.40
CA TRP A 53 -1.72 17.21 0.31
C TRP A 53 -2.29 15.93 0.90
N LYS A 54 -3.30 16.06 1.76
CA LYS A 54 -4.10 14.93 2.23
C LYS A 54 -5.31 14.76 1.32
N VAL A 55 -5.41 13.62 0.65
CA VAL A 55 -6.49 13.29 -0.29
C VAL A 55 -7.24 12.08 0.23
N THR A 56 -8.56 12.16 0.31
CA THR A 56 -9.43 11.05 0.73
C THR A 56 -10.29 10.57 -0.41
N GLY A 57 -10.69 9.31 -0.38
CA GLY A 57 -11.68 8.73 -1.30
C GLY A 57 -12.19 7.39 -0.77
N THR A 58 -13.10 6.76 -1.52
CA THR A 58 -13.60 5.41 -1.21
C THR A 58 -13.23 4.46 -2.34
N ILE A 59 -12.84 3.25 -2.01
CA ILE A 59 -12.42 2.23 -2.98
C ILE A 59 -13.23 0.96 -2.71
N ASP A 60 -13.67 0.26 -3.75
CA ASP A 60 -14.24 -1.08 -3.57
C ASP A 60 -13.11 -2.06 -3.21
N SER A 61 -13.34 -2.90 -2.21
CA SER A 61 -12.37 -3.90 -1.78
C SER A 61 -11.89 -4.82 -2.91
N GLY A 62 -12.71 -5.09 -3.92
CA GLY A 62 -12.32 -5.91 -5.07
C GLY A 62 -11.28 -5.26 -5.98
N ASP A 63 -11.12 -3.94 -5.91
CA ASP A 63 -10.08 -3.21 -6.63
C ASP A 63 -8.73 -3.22 -5.87
N LEU A 64 -8.68 -3.77 -4.65
CA LEU A 64 -7.51 -3.78 -3.77
C LEU A 64 -6.69 -5.09 -3.82
N THR A 65 -6.75 -5.81 -4.94
CA THR A 65 -6.00 -7.07 -5.12
C THR A 65 -4.49 -6.90 -5.02
N ALA A 66 -3.95 -5.72 -5.37
CA ALA A 66 -2.54 -5.38 -5.17
C ALA A 66 -2.11 -5.36 -3.69
N PHE A 67 -3.06 -5.25 -2.75
CA PHE A 67 -2.80 -5.32 -1.31
C PHE A 67 -3.08 -6.72 -0.75
N LEU A 68 -4.02 -7.44 -1.33
CA LEU A 68 -4.41 -8.78 -0.93
C LEU A 68 -5.01 -9.52 -2.12
N ASP A 69 -4.33 -10.54 -2.63
CA ASP A 69 -4.77 -11.32 -3.81
C ASP A 69 -6.16 -11.96 -3.62
N THR A 70 -6.57 -12.19 -2.37
CA THR A 70 -7.88 -12.76 -2.01
C THR A 70 -8.93 -11.72 -1.67
N ALA A 71 -8.74 -10.45 -2.04
CA ALA A 71 -9.71 -9.40 -1.80
C ALA A 71 -11.05 -9.72 -2.52
N GLU A 72 -12.15 -9.50 -1.82
CA GLU A 72 -13.51 -9.72 -2.28
C GLU A 72 -14.15 -8.37 -2.66
N SER A 73 -15.00 -8.32 -3.68
CA SER A 73 -15.73 -7.09 -4.02
C SER A 73 -16.89 -6.78 -3.06
N GLY A 74 -17.31 -5.52 -3.02
CA GLY A 74 -18.54 -5.09 -2.36
C GLY A 74 -18.37 -4.55 -0.93
N TYR A 75 -17.13 -4.42 -0.43
CA TYR A 75 -16.86 -3.73 0.82
C TYR A 75 -16.26 -2.35 0.54
N PRO A 76 -16.89 -1.27 1.04
CA PRO A 76 -16.33 0.07 0.88
C PRO A 76 -15.12 0.23 1.81
N VAL A 77 -13.98 0.60 1.24
CA VAL A 77 -12.74 0.87 1.96
C VAL A 77 -12.46 2.36 1.89
N ALA A 78 -12.36 3.00 3.06
CA ALA A 78 -11.99 4.40 3.15
C ALA A 78 -10.48 4.53 2.93
N GLY A 79 -10.09 5.28 1.90
CA GLY A 79 -8.70 5.54 1.56
C GLY A 79 -8.29 6.97 1.89
N THR A 80 -7.10 7.13 2.45
CA THR A 80 -6.40 8.41 2.55
C THR A 80 -5.00 8.27 1.99
N ILE A 81 -4.60 9.18 1.12
CA ILE A 81 -3.25 9.26 0.57
C ILE A 81 -2.64 10.62 0.85
N TRP A 82 -1.33 10.65 1.05
CA TRP A 82 -0.55 11.86 1.24
C TRP A 82 0.39 12.04 0.05
N ILE A 83 0.21 13.13 -0.68
CA ILE A 83 0.93 13.43 -1.92
C ILE A 83 1.85 14.61 -1.68
N GLY A 84 3.14 14.48 -1.94
CA GLY A 84 4.11 15.56 -1.81
C GLY A 84 3.74 16.76 -2.68
N LYS A 85 3.71 17.96 -2.09
CA LYS A 85 3.35 19.18 -2.82
C LYS A 85 4.40 19.58 -3.86
N ALA A 86 5.65 19.20 -3.64
CA ALA A 86 6.77 19.57 -4.49
C ALA A 86 6.97 18.62 -5.68
N ASP A 87 6.68 17.34 -5.51
CA ASP A 87 7.03 16.26 -6.45
C ASP A 87 5.82 15.46 -6.96
N ASN A 88 4.64 15.64 -6.35
CA ASN A 88 3.42 14.88 -6.62
C ASN A 88 3.56 13.36 -6.41
N ILE A 89 4.48 12.93 -5.55
CA ILE A 89 4.70 11.52 -5.22
C ILE A 89 3.89 11.15 -3.98
N ILE A 90 3.42 9.90 -3.90
CA ILE A 90 2.68 9.39 -2.74
C ILE A 90 3.66 8.97 -1.65
N TYR A 91 3.59 9.61 -0.48
CA TYR A 91 4.43 9.30 0.68
C TYR A 91 3.75 8.35 1.67
N ARG A 92 2.41 8.32 1.70
CA ARG A 92 1.65 7.43 2.58
C ARG A 92 0.31 7.04 1.99
N ILE A 93 -0.11 5.82 2.31
CA ILE A 93 -1.44 5.29 2.07
C ILE A 93 -1.97 4.73 3.38
N HIS A 94 -3.20 5.11 3.69
CA HIS A 94 -3.96 4.64 4.84
C HIS A 94 -5.30 4.12 4.34
N LEU A 95 -5.57 2.85 4.58
CA LEU A 95 -6.83 2.20 4.23
C LEU A 95 -7.52 1.75 5.51
N VAL A 96 -8.82 2.03 5.63
CA VAL A 96 -9.68 1.58 6.72
C VAL A 96 -10.86 0.84 6.12
N GLY A 97 -11.01 -0.43 6.47
CA GLY A 97 -12.07 -1.28 5.93
C GLY A 97 -11.58 -2.70 5.66
N GLN A 98 -12.52 -3.64 5.76
CA GLN A 98 -12.29 -5.03 5.41
C GLN A 98 -12.14 -5.22 3.90
N LEU A 99 -11.27 -6.14 3.51
CA LEU A 99 -11.10 -6.62 2.13
C LEU A 99 -11.77 -7.98 1.91
N THR A 100 -12.08 -8.71 2.99
CA THR A 100 -12.77 -9.99 2.96
C THR A 100 -13.78 -10.08 4.09
N ALA A 101 -14.74 -10.99 3.99
CA ALA A 101 -15.71 -11.25 5.06
C ALA A 101 -15.09 -11.70 6.41
N ALA A 102 -13.85 -12.21 6.39
CA ALA A 102 -13.17 -12.72 7.58
C ALA A 102 -12.43 -11.64 8.39
N GLU A 103 -12.28 -10.44 7.83
CA GLU A 103 -11.55 -9.35 8.48
C GLU A 103 -12.47 -8.49 9.36
N PRO A 104 -11.93 -7.86 10.42
CA PRO A 104 -12.64 -6.81 11.14
C PRO A 104 -12.99 -5.64 10.22
N VAL A 105 -14.20 -5.09 10.39
CA VAL A 105 -14.69 -3.94 9.60
C VAL A 105 -13.81 -2.69 9.72
N ASP A 106 -13.05 -2.56 10.81
CA ASP A 106 -12.19 -1.42 11.16
C ASP A 106 -10.70 -1.72 10.97
N ILE A 107 -10.36 -2.81 10.28
CA ILE A 107 -8.96 -3.14 10.00
C ILE A 107 -8.27 -1.99 9.25
N VAL A 108 -7.05 -1.69 9.67
CA VAL A 108 -6.25 -0.59 9.15
C VAL A 108 -5.01 -1.12 8.45
N ARG A 109 -4.75 -0.62 7.24
CA ARG A 109 -3.49 -0.87 6.51
C ARG A 109 -2.78 0.45 6.29
N ASN A 110 -1.51 0.50 6.67
CA ASN A 110 -0.65 1.68 6.52
C ASN A 110 0.58 1.32 5.71
N LEU A 111 0.79 2.03 4.61
CA LEU A 111 2.01 1.96 3.82
C LEU A 111 2.64 3.34 3.81
N THR A 112 3.92 3.42 4.17
CA THR A 112 4.71 4.65 4.09
C THR A 112 5.89 4.40 3.16
N PHE A 113 6.13 5.32 2.24
CA PHE A 113 7.15 5.23 1.22
C PHE A 113 8.19 6.32 1.43
N SER A 114 9.46 5.96 1.33
CA SER A 114 10.61 6.84 1.52
C SER A 114 11.77 6.36 0.65
N SER A 115 12.89 7.10 0.67
CA SER A 115 14.11 6.74 -0.10
C SER A 115 13.84 6.51 -1.59
N PHE A 116 12.99 7.34 -2.18
CA PHE A 116 12.64 7.20 -3.59
C PHE A 116 13.87 7.34 -4.48
N ASN A 117 14.00 6.42 -5.43
CA ASN A 117 15.13 6.34 -6.37
C ASN A 117 16.48 5.94 -5.75
N ASP A 118 16.51 5.57 -4.48
CA ASP A 118 17.69 4.93 -3.91
C ASP A 118 17.77 3.49 -4.41
N VAL A 119 18.94 3.11 -4.92
CA VAL A 119 19.21 1.77 -5.41
C VAL A 119 20.00 1.03 -4.34
N GLU A 120 19.33 0.10 -3.66
CA GLU A 120 19.96 -0.79 -2.70
C GLU A 120 20.41 -2.09 -3.40
N PRO A 121 21.68 -2.49 -3.29
CA PRO A 121 22.12 -3.79 -3.80
C PRO A 121 21.46 -4.90 -2.98
N ILE A 122 20.76 -5.80 -3.66
CA ILE A 122 20.22 -7.02 -3.05
C ILE A 122 21.31 -8.08 -3.13
N GLU A 123 21.93 -8.38 -1.99
CA GLU A 123 22.89 -9.47 -1.89
C GLU A 123 22.17 -10.80 -1.58
N PRO A 124 22.68 -11.93 -2.09
CA PRO A 124 22.19 -13.23 -1.66
C PRO A 124 22.31 -13.36 -0.14
N PRO A 125 21.33 -13.99 0.50
CA PRO A 125 21.39 -14.30 1.92
C PRO A 125 22.62 -15.09 2.37
#